data_AF-A0A2D6X554-F1
#
_entry.id   AF-A0A2D6X554-F1
#
_cell.length_a   1.000
_cell.length_b   1.000
_cell.length_c   1.000
_cell.angle_alpha   90.00
_cell.angle_beta   90.00
_cell.angle_gamma   90.00
#
_symmetry.space_group_name_H-M   'P 1'
#
loop_
_entity.id
_entity.type
_entity.pdbx_description
1 polymer ?
#
loop_
_entity_poly.entity_id
_entity_poly.type
_entity_poly.pdbx_seq_one_letter_code
_entity_poly.pdbx_strand_id
1 'polypeptide(L)'
;MNQEVLVDVGGTLTFDCPQGRATGTPTCSLYKPDGTLLVEPAVTNDSVDTTINATAAAGATSLTVVSGTGIVAGRRYLIDNTTNEPEWVWVKSVSGTTVTLHDAVAYAYASSHTFRGVRMSVLVNAGDVTGDAARLEGYEARWEYAVGGITHHPIEQWDAVRTMWPPLGEVVPQWQFLNYSSGLMDDEMEGDGLDFSQDLKVADENVRRDLLARGTKPSRYRDVNAFQRPIMERCLLDYAVKGVFLPAVWQDDPQSWLDLRRREYQSALVDAMNTARSYDSNEDGVTSESERTRKVGTLQVTR
;
A
#
# COMPACT_ATOMS: atom_id res chain seq x y z
N MET A 1 0.98 1.71 -7.99
CA MET A 1 -0.34 1.15 -8.30
C MET A 1 -1.35 2.27 -8.11
N ASN A 2 -2.31 2.40 -9.01
CA ASN A 2 -3.36 3.41 -8.90
C ASN A 2 -4.29 3.05 -7.72
N GLN A 3 -4.95 4.06 -7.14
CA GLN A 3 -5.98 3.80 -6.13
C GLN A 3 -7.20 3.18 -6.80
N GLU A 4 -7.87 2.26 -6.10
CA GLU A 4 -9.04 1.54 -6.60
C GLU A 4 -10.31 2.04 -5.90
N VAL A 5 -11.38 2.27 -6.67
CA VAL A 5 -12.71 2.67 -6.15
C VAL A 5 -13.76 1.67 -6.64
N LEU A 6 -14.64 1.22 -5.75
CA LEU A 6 -15.67 0.25 -6.13
C LEU A 6 -16.79 0.92 -6.91
N VAL A 7 -17.12 0.32 -8.05
CA VAL A 7 -18.28 0.68 -8.87
C VAL A 7 -19.58 0.48 -8.06
N ASP A 8 -20.52 1.42 -8.18
CA ASP A 8 -21.83 1.45 -7.51
C ASP A 8 -21.78 1.44 -5.96
N VAL A 9 -20.58 1.58 -5.37
CA VAL A 9 -20.35 1.63 -3.92
C VAL A 9 -19.62 2.91 -3.53
N GLY A 10 -18.68 3.34 -4.36
CA GLY A 10 -17.81 4.47 -4.08
C GLY A 10 -16.58 4.07 -3.27
N GLY A 11 -15.94 5.05 -2.66
CA GLY A 11 -14.70 4.87 -1.92
C GLY A 11 -14.08 6.19 -1.50
N THR A 12 -12.84 6.15 -1.03
CA THR A 12 -12.09 7.34 -0.65
C THR A 12 -10.78 7.37 -1.42
N LEU A 13 -10.55 8.45 -2.15
CA LEU A 13 -9.24 8.74 -2.72
C LEU A 13 -8.44 9.56 -1.72
N THR A 14 -7.16 9.24 -1.61
CA THR A 14 -6.25 9.90 -0.67
C THR A 14 -5.00 10.38 -1.39
N PHE A 15 -4.50 11.55 -1.01
CA PHE A 15 -3.27 12.12 -1.56
C PHE A 15 -2.38 12.60 -0.41
N ASP A 16 -1.15 12.08 -0.32
CA ASP A 16 -0.16 12.56 0.64
C ASP A 16 0.65 13.69 0.00
N CYS A 17 0.43 14.94 0.42
CA CYS A 17 1.08 16.11 -0.18
C CYS A 17 2.60 16.09 0.03
N PRO A 18 3.43 15.95 -1.02
CA PRO A 18 4.88 15.80 -0.85
C PRO A 18 5.58 17.08 -0.40
N GLN A 19 4.96 18.25 -0.60
CA GLN A 19 5.51 19.54 -0.16
C GLN A 19 5.18 19.88 1.31
N GLY A 20 4.34 19.06 1.97
CA GLY A 20 3.92 19.28 3.36
C GLY A 20 2.41 19.46 3.50
N ARG A 21 1.95 19.89 4.67
CA ARG A 21 0.51 20.04 4.93
C ARG A 21 -0.10 21.15 4.07
N ALA A 22 -1.13 20.81 3.31
CA ALA A 22 -1.92 21.78 2.55
C ALA A 22 -2.51 22.87 3.47
N THR A 23 -2.36 24.12 3.06
CA THR A 23 -2.95 25.29 3.71
C THR A 23 -4.11 25.83 2.87
N GLY A 24 -5.02 26.57 3.51
CA GLY A 24 -6.22 27.09 2.85
C GLY A 24 -7.28 26.02 2.62
N THR A 25 -8.08 26.19 1.56
CA THR A 25 -9.14 25.25 1.16
C THR A 25 -8.68 24.52 -0.09
N PRO A 26 -8.06 23.34 0.03
CA PRO A 26 -7.68 22.55 -1.14
C PRO A 26 -8.93 22.12 -1.91
N THR A 27 -8.77 21.88 -3.21
CA THR A 27 -9.84 21.41 -4.10
C THR A 27 -9.40 20.17 -4.86
N CYS A 28 -10.38 19.42 -5.35
CA CYS A 28 -10.16 18.26 -6.19
C CYS A 28 -11.29 18.18 -7.21
N SER A 29 -10.95 17.92 -8.47
CA SER A 29 -11.90 17.66 -9.54
C SER A 29 -11.61 16.28 -10.10
N LEU A 30 -12.64 15.42 -10.12
CA LEU A 30 -12.56 14.06 -10.64
C LEU A 30 -12.99 14.05 -12.10
N TYR A 31 -12.27 13.34 -12.95
CA TYR A 31 -12.54 13.24 -14.38
C TYR A 31 -12.68 11.79 -14.82
N LYS A 32 -13.56 11.58 -15.80
CA LYS A 32 -13.70 10.31 -16.51
C LYS A 32 -12.55 10.08 -17.49
N PRO A 33 -12.35 8.84 -17.98
CA PRO A 33 -11.28 8.53 -18.93
C PRO A 33 -11.37 9.23 -20.29
N ASP A 34 -12.54 9.78 -20.63
CA ASP A 34 -12.74 10.60 -21.84
C ASP A 34 -12.42 12.09 -21.61
N GLY A 35 -11.97 12.45 -20.41
CA GLY A 35 -11.65 13.83 -20.01
C GLY A 35 -12.87 14.65 -19.57
N THR A 36 -14.08 14.07 -19.52
CA THR A 36 -15.25 14.77 -18.98
C THR A 36 -15.18 14.88 -17.47
N LEU A 37 -15.61 16.02 -16.93
CA LEU A 37 -15.70 16.22 -15.48
C LEU A 37 -16.74 15.25 -14.92
N LEU A 38 -16.36 14.50 -13.89
CA LEU A 38 -17.23 13.62 -13.16
C LEU A 38 -17.91 14.38 -12.01
N VAL A 39 -17.12 14.92 -11.09
CA VAL A 39 -17.60 15.62 -9.89
C VAL A 39 -16.47 16.44 -9.26
N GLU A 40 -16.83 17.46 -8.48
CA GLU A 40 -15.91 18.27 -7.67
C GLU A 40 -16.20 18.06 -6.18
N PRO A 41 -15.67 17.00 -5.58
CA PRO A 41 -15.95 16.68 -4.18
C PRO A 41 -15.22 17.64 -3.23
N ALA A 42 -15.78 17.81 -2.03
CA ALA A 42 -15.10 18.55 -0.97
C ALA A 42 -13.84 17.79 -0.50
N VAL A 43 -12.72 18.48 -0.42
CA VAL A 43 -11.46 17.93 0.09
C VAL A 43 -11.39 18.06 1.60
N THR A 44 -11.07 16.96 2.26
CA THR A 44 -10.82 16.91 3.71
C THR A 44 -9.33 16.73 3.96
N ASN A 45 -8.71 17.69 4.65
CA ASN A 45 -7.36 17.55 5.20
C ASN A 45 -7.37 16.63 6.42
N ASP A 46 -6.27 15.89 6.61
CA ASP A 46 -6.03 15.12 7.83
C ASP A 46 -6.18 16.01 9.06
N SER A 47 -6.94 15.55 10.04
CA SER A 47 -7.23 16.27 11.27
C SER A 47 -6.05 16.31 12.24
N VAL A 48 -5.03 15.46 12.06
CA VAL A 48 -3.88 15.42 12.96
C VAL A 48 -3.11 16.74 12.91
N ASP A 49 -3.19 17.50 14.00
CA ASP A 49 -2.36 18.67 14.32
C ASP A 49 -2.10 18.65 15.82
N THR A 50 -0.95 18.11 16.21
CA THR A 50 -0.54 18.00 17.61
C THR A 50 0.90 18.49 17.75
N THR A 51 1.42 18.49 18.97
CA THR A 51 2.82 18.81 19.24
C THR A 51 3.54 17.65 19.92
N ILE A 52 4.86 17.65 19.80
CA ILE A 52 5.77 16.82 20.61
C ILE A 52 5.64 17.26 22.08
N ASN A 53 5.43 16.30 22.97
CA ASN A 53 5.23 16.52 24.40
C ASN A 53 6.53 16.37 25.22
N ALA A 54 7.48 15.57 24.74
CA ALA A 54 8.78 15.36 25.38
C ALA A 54 9.91 15.42 24.36
N THR A 55 11.07 15.94 24.77
CA THR A 55 12.24 16.04 23.89
C THR A 55 12.63 14.68 23.33
N ALA A 56 12.80 14.61 22.01
CA ALA A 56 13.35 13.46 21.30
C ALA A 56 14.74 13.82 20.78
N ALA A 57 15.73 12.98 21.07
CA ALA A 57 17.07 13.12 20.49
C ALA A 57 17.08 12.64 19.04
N ALA A 58 18.04 13.11 18.25
CA ALA A 58 18.36 12.48 16.98
C ALA A 58 18.68 10.99 17.21
N GLY A 59 18.18 10.12 16.34
CA GLY A 59 18.24 8.67 16.50
C GLY A 59 17.07 8.05 17.27
N ALA A 60 16.12 8.84 17.78
CA ALA A 60 14.95 8.29 18.48
C ALA A 60 13.97 7.61 17.50
N THR A 61 13.49 6.42 17.87
CA THR A 61 12.45 5.67 17.14
C THR A 61 11.09 5.74 17.84
N SER A 62 10.99 6.51 18.92
CA SER A 62 9.76 6.71 19.67
C SER A 62 9.59 8.18 20.03
N LEU A 63 8.41 8.71 19.75
CA LEU A 63 8.03 10.09 20.03
C LEU A 63 6.84 10.11 20.98
N THR A 64 6.84 11.04 21.92
CA THR A 64 5.67 11.32 22.75
C THR A 64 5.00 12.57 22.23
N VAL A 65 3.74 12.47 21.78
CA VAL A 65 2.92 13.59 21.31
C VAL A 65 1.90 14.00 22.38
N VAL A 66 1.35 15.20 22.29
CA VAL A 66 0.29 15.66 23.21
C VAL A 66 -1.00 14.85 23.02
N SER A 67 -1.38 14.54 21.78
CA SER A 67 -2.51 13.68 21.45
C SER A 67 -2.16 12.70 20.34
N GLY A 68 -2.38 11.41 20.59
CA GLY A 68 -2.29 10.37 19.56
C GLY A 68 -3.57 10.16 18.75
N THR A 69 -4.62 10.96 19.02
CA THR A 69 -5.93 10.80 18.38
C THR A 69 -5.81 11.04 16.87
N GLY A 70 -6.30 10.09 16.07
CA GLY A 70 -6.25 10.17 14.61
C GLY A 70 -4.90 9.81 13.99
N ILE A 71 -3.86 9.55 14.80
CA ILE A 71 -2.59 9.01 14.31
C ILE A 71 -2.78 7.52 14.02
N VAL A 72 -2.43 7.10 12.80
CA VAL A 72 -2.64 5.74 12.31
C VAL A 72 -1.31 5.11 11.92
N ALA A 73 -1.09 3.86 12.35
CA ALA A 73 0.05 3.06 11.95
C ALA A 73 0.11 2.86 10.42
N GLY A 74 1.31 2.80 9.86
CA GLY A 74 1.58 2.71 8.43
C GLY A 74 1.37 4.01 7.64
N ARG A 75 1.08 5.15 8.29
CA ARG A 75 0.94 6.46 7.63
C ARG A 75 2.14 7.37 7.86
N ARG A 76 2.38 8.25 6.89
CA ARG A 76 3.41 9.28 6.94
C ARG A 76 2.84 10.56 7.55
N TYR A 77 3.64 11.17 8.41
CA TYR A 77 3.36 12.45 9.06
C TYR A 77 4.57 13.37 8.91
N LEU A 78 4.34 14.65 9.12
CA LEU A 78 5.38 15.67 9.06
C LEU A 78 5.66 16.21 10.45
N ILE A 79 6.93 16.23 10.83
CA ILE A 79 7.39 16.98 12.00
C ILE A 79 7.99 18.29 11.51
N ASP A 80 7.32 19.37 11.85
CA ASP A 80 7.74 20.71 11.49
C ASP A 80 8.31 21.40 12.73
N ASN A 81 9.49 21.98 12.57
CA ASN A 81 10.19 22.72 13.61
C ASN A 81 10.61 24.08 13.04
N THR A 82 10.89 25.04 13.91
CA THR A 82 11.24 26.39 13.47
C THR A 82 12.73 26.56 13.13
N THR A 83 13.57 25.54 13.34
CA THR A 83 15.04 25.67 13.37
C THR A 83 15.79 24.84 12.33
N ASN A 84 15.18 23.78 11.80
CA ASN A 84 15.69 22.84 10.82
C ASN A 84 14.65 22.63 9.71
N GLU A 85 14.99 21.80 8.74
CA GLU A 85 14.05 21.38 7.71
C GLU A 85 12.95 20.46 8.30
N PRO A 86 11.72 20.50 7.75
CA PRO A 86 10.66 19.57 8.12
C PRO A 86 11.08 18.13 7.84
N GLU A 87 10.76 17.21 8.75
CA GLU A 87 11.10 15.80 8.61
C GLU A 87 9.86 14.93 8.42
N TRP A 88 9.93 14.07 7.42
CA TRP A 88 8.92 13.06 7.13
C TRP A 88 9.14 11.83 7.99
N VAL A 89 8.14 11.44 8.77
CA VAL A 89 8.21 10.26 9.64
C VAL A 89 7.13 9.25 9.32
N TRP A 90 7.49 7.97 9.38
CA TRP A 90 6.57 6.87 9.12
C TRP A 90 6.22 6.17 10.43
N VAL A 91 4.93 6.16 10.78
CA VAL A 91 4.46 5.60 12.06
C VAL A 91 4.35 4.09 11.96
N LYS A 92 5.03 3.37 12.85
CA LYS A 92 4.94 1.92 13.01
C LYS A 92 3.77 1.51 13.91
N SER A 93 3.63 2.16 15.05
CA SER A 93 2.55 1.87 16.01
C SER A 93 2.21 3.08 16.87
N VAL A 94 1.01 3.10 17.41
CA VAL A 94 0.54 4.15 18.33
C VAL A 94 -0.03 3.49 19.58
N SER A 95 0.42 3.92 20.74
CA SER A 95 -0.10 3.51 22.05
C SER A 95 -0.34 4.74 22.90
N GLY A 96 -1.61 5.15 23.02
CA GLY A 96 -1.99 6.40 23.68
C GLY A 96 -1.33 7.61 23.02
N THR A 97 -0.37 8.23 23.71
CA THR A 97 0.41 9.38 23.25
C THR A 97 1.79 9.02 22.71
N THR A 98 2.16 7.74 22.74
CA THR A 98 3.46 7.27 22.27
C THR A 98 3.33 6.77 20.83
N VAL A 99 4.12 7.35 19.95
CA VAL A 99 4.19 7.04 18.52
C VAL A 99 5.55 6.40 18.26
N THR A 100 5.53 5.12 17.89
CA THR A 100 6.74 4.40 17.46
C THR A 100 6.89 4.55 15.95
N LEU A 101 8.11 4.80 15.49
CA LEU A 101 8.45 5.03 14.08
C LEU A 101 9.12 3.80 13.47
N HIS A 102 9.04 3.69 12.14
CA HIS A 102 9.82 2.69 11.39
C HIS A 102 11.31 3.03 11.38
N ASP A 103 11.61 4.30 11.10
CA ASP A 103 12.97 4.83 11.02
C ASP A 103 13.23 5.81 12.17
N ALA A 104 14.49 5.91 12.57
CA ALA A 104 14.91 6.86 13.58
C ALA A 104 14.88 8.30 13.05
N VAL A 105 14.46 9.26 13.87
CA VAL A 105 14.47 10.68 13.46
C VAL A 105 15.90 11.19 13.24
N ALA A 106 16.09 11.96 12.19
CA ALA A 106 17.38 12.54 11.82
C ALA A 106 17.76 13.71 12.74
N TYR A 107 16.78 14.48 13.21
CA TYR A 107 16.99 15.66 14.04
C TYR A 107 16.48 15.49 15.47
N ALA A 108 17.02 16.31 16.37
CA ALA A 108 16.46 16.44 17.71
C ALA A 108 15.22 17.35 17.68
N TYR A 109 14.17 16.93 18.39
CA TYR A 109 12.91 17.68 18.50
C TYR A 109 12.64 18.02 19.95
N ALA A 110 12.40 19.31 20.22
CA ALA A 110 11.96 19.79 21.52
C ALA A 110 10.44 19.58 21.69
N SER A 111 9.97 19.69 22.93
CA SER A 111 8.54 19.89 23.19
C SER A 111 8.02 21.09 22.38
N SER A 112 6.72 21.09 22.06
CA SER A 112 6.01 22.09 21.25
C SER A 112 6.32 22.12 19.76
N HIS A 113 7.29 21.35 19.25
CA HIS A 113 7.41 21.14 17.79
C HIS A 113 6.17 20.44 17.25
N THR A 114 5.73 20.78 16.04
CA THR A 114 4.45 20.34 15.50
C THR A 114 4.58 19.00 14.80
N PHE A 115 3.59 18.13 15.02
CA PHE A 115 3.42 16.83 14.37
C PHE A 115 2.07 16.84 13.65
N ARG A 116 2.10 16.70 12.32
CA ARG A 116 0.94 16.98 11.46
C ARG A 116 0.70 15.91 10.42
N GLY A 117 -0.58 15.65 10.16
CA GLY A 117 -1.00 14.89 8.99
C GLY A 117 -0.89 15.74 7.73
N VAL A 118 -0.50 15.11 6.62
CA VAL A 118 -0.34 15.76 5.31
C VAL A 118 -1.31 15.24 4.26
N ARG A 119 -2.14 14.27 4.66
CA ARG A 119 -3.04 13.59 3.75
C ARG A 119 -4.25 14.45 3.46
N MET A 120 -4.59 14.56 2.18
CA MET A 120 -5.87 15.02 1.70
C MET A 120 -6.71 13.80 1.33
N SER A 121 -8.03 13.93 1.46
CA SER A 121 -8.96 12.87 1.08
C SER A 121 -10.23 13.44 0.45
N VAL A 122 -10.78 12.70 -0.51
CA VAL A 122 -12.08 12.98 -1.10
C VAL A 122 -12.92 11.72 -1.13
N LEU A 123 -14.22 11.89 -0.90
CA LEU A 123 -15.19 10.83 -1.04
C LEU A 123 -15.62 10.74 -2.51
N VAL A 124 -15.54 9.54 -3.08
CA VAL A 124 -16.20 9.18 -4.34
C VAL A 124 -17.47 8.43 -3.97
N ASN A 125 -18.63 8.93 -4.37
CA ASN A 125 -19.91 8.32 -4.02
C ASN A 125 -20.26 7.19 -4.97
N ALA A 126 -21.13 6.28 -4.52
CA ALA A 126 -21.68 5.19 -5.32
C ALA A 126 -22.23 5.65 -6.69
N GLY A 127 -22.89 6.81 -6.74
CA GLY A 127 -23.48 7.36 -7.97
C GLY A 127 -22.48 8.02 -8.92
N ASP A 128 -21.25 8.30 -8.48
CA ASP A 128 -20.23 8.94 -9.32
C ASP A 128 -19.62 7.92 -10.30
N VAL A 129 -19.55 6.64 -9.90
CA VAL A 129 -18.95 5.58 -10.71
C VAL A 129 -19.96 4.45 -10.89
N THR A 130 -20.65 4.45 -12.02
CA THR A 130 -21.74 3.50 -12.29
C THR A 130 -21.32 2.29 -13.12
N GLY A 131 -21.99 1.16 -12.91
CA GLY A 131 -21.78 -0.11 -13.63
C GLY A 131 -21.82 -0.08 -15.16
N ASP A 132 -22.39 0.96 -15.76
CA ASP A 132 -22.47 1.14 -17.23
C ASP A 132 -21.25 1.83 -17.84
N ALA A 133 -20.23 2.16 -17.03
CA ALA A 133 -19.02 2.80 -17.54
C ALA A 133 -18.30 1.86 -18.54
N ALA A 134 -18.28 2.27 -19.81
CA ALA A 134 -17.62 1.53 -20.90
C ALA A 134 -16.10 1.35 -20.68
N ARG A 135 -15.52 2.12 -19.74
CA ARG A 135 -14.14 2.01 -19.27
C ARG A 135 -14.11 2.20 -17.77
N LEU A 136 -13.54 1.22 -17.08
CA LEU A 136 -13.29 1.27 -15.65
C LEU A 136 -11.88 1.83 -15.32
N GLU A 137 -11.10 2.17 -16.34
CA GLU A 137 -9.68 2.54 -16.21
C GLU A 137 -9.42 3.96 -16.69
N GLY A 138 -8.44 4.63 -16.07
CA GLY A 138 -7.94 5.92 -16.53
C GLY A 138 -8.75 7.12 -16.03
N TYR A 139 -9.40 6.98 -14.88
CA TYR A 139 -9.98 8.15 -14.21
C TYR A 139 -8.86 9.01 -13.62
N GLU A 140 -9.10 10.31 -13.52
CA GLU A 140 -8.13 11.27 -12.98
C GLU A 140 -8.71 11.99 -11.76
N ALA A 141 -7.90 12.17 -10.74
CA ALA A 141 -8.12 13.11 -9.66
C ALA A 141 -7.12 14.26 -9.82
N ARG A 142 -7.64 15.46 -10.10
CA ARG A 142 -6.83 16.67 -10.24
C ARG A 142 -6.94 17.45 -8.94
N TRP A 143 -5.86 17.45 -8.19
CA TRP A 143 -5.79 18.12 -6.90
C TRP A 143 -5.26 19.55 -7.08
N GLU A 144 -5.72 20.46 -6.23
CA GLU A 144 -5.15 21.79 -6.10
C GLU A 144 -5.03 22.15 -4.62
N TYR A 145 -3.83 22.58 -4.22
CA TYR A 145 -3.57 22.98 -2.84
C TYR A 145 -2.38 23.93 -2.76
N ALA A 146 -2.28 24.68 -1.66
CA ALA A 146 -1.15 25.57 -1.40
C ALA A 146 -0.29 25.08 -0.23
N VAL A 147 1.02 25.26 -0.31
CA VAL A 147 1.96 25.10 0.81
C VAL A 147 2.94 26.26 0.78
N GLY A 148 3.14 26.95 1.91
CA GLY A 148 4.05 28.09 1.98
C GLY A 148 3.72 29.24 1.00
N GLY A 149 2.47 29.36 0.55
CA GLY A 149 2.05 30.35 -0.45
C GLY A 149 2.27 29.94 -1.91
N ILE A 150 2.74 28.73 -2.18
CA ILE A 150 2.90 28.17 -3.52
C ILE A 150 1.75 27.19 -3.80
N THR A 151 1.07 27.35 -4.93
CA THR A 151 -0.01 26.44 -5.37
C THR A 151 0.56 25.29 -6.20
N HIS A 152 0.04 24.08 -5.96
CA HIS A 152 0.42 22.84 -6.63
C HIS A 152 -0.80 22.20 -7.30
N HIS A 153 -0.60 21.59 -8.47
CA HIS A 153 -1.66 20.95 -9.26
C HIS A 153 -1.30 19.50 -9.67
N PRO A 154 -1.17 18.54 -8.74
CA PRO A 154 -0.89 17.16 -9.11
C PRO A 154 -2.11 16.48 -9.70
N ILE A 155 -1.84 15.55 -10.62
CA ILE A 155 -2.83 14.67 -11.23
C ILE A 155 -2.50 13.25 -10.79
N GLU A 156 -3.47 12.58 -10.18
CA GLU A 156 -3.38 11.16 -9.84
C GLU A 156 -4.37 10.36 -10.68
N GLN A 157 -3.92 9.24 -11.21
CA GLN A 157 -4.79 8.29 -11.86
C GLN A 157 -5.35 7.30 -10.85
N TRP A 158 -6.63 6.98 -11.00
CA TRP A 158 -7.32 5.97 -10.20
C TRP A 158 -8.17 5.08 -11.11
N ASP A 159 -8.45 3.89 -10.62
CA ASP A 159 -9.18 2.87 -11.36
C ASP A 159 -10.51 2.58 -10.65
N ALA A 160 -11.59 2.56 -11.41
CA ALA A 160 -12.83 1.98 -10.97
C ALA A 160 -12.70 0.45 -11.05
N VAL A 161 -13.19 -0.27 -10.06
CA VAL A 161 -13.12 -1.74 -10.03
C VAL A 161 -14.43 -2.33 -9.53
N ARG A 162 -14.77 -3.53 -9.99
CA ARG A 162 -15.92 -4.29 -9.47
C ARG A 162 -15.56 -5.17 -8.27
N THR A 163 -14.27 -5.43 -8.08
CA THR A 163 -13.71 -6.08 -6.89
C THR A 163 -12.47 -5.32 -6.52
N MET A 164 -12.37 -4.90 -5.25
CA MET A 164 -11.10 -4.42 -4.74
C MET A 164 -10.22 -5.61 -4.43
N TRP A 165 -8.96 -5.51 -4.79
CA TRP A 165 -7.97 -6.31 -4.10
C TRP A 165 -7.88 -5.77 -2.66
N PRO A 166 -7.95 -6.62 -1.61
CA PRO A 166 -7.87 -6.21 -0.23
C PRO A 166 -6.70 -5.23 0.03
N PRO A 167 -6.81 -4.36 1.05
CA PRO A 167 -5.71 -3.51 1.46
C PRO A 167 -4.40 -4.30 1.69
N LEU A 168 -3.26 -3.63 1.48
CA LEU A 168 -1.94 -4.26 1.61
C LEU A 168 -1.78 -4.92 2.98
N GLY A 169 -1.34 -6.18 2.97
CA GLY A 169 -1.06 -6.96 4.19
C GLY A 169 -2.30 -7.57 4.86
N GLU A 170 -3.50 -7.40 4.30
CA GLU A 170 -4.72 -8.06 4.81
C GLU A 170 -4.95 -9.45 4.17
N VAL A 171 -4.34 -9.72 3.02
CA VAL A 171 -4.50 -11.00 2.31
C VAL A 171 -3.88 -12.16 3.10
N VAL A 172 -2.72 -11.91 3.73
CA VAL A 172 -1.99 -12.91 4.52
C VAL A 172 -1.80 -12.37 5.94
N PRO A 173 -2.49 -12.92 6.95
CA PRO A 173 -2.24 -12.55 8.33
C PRO A 173 -0.88 -13.08 8.79
N GLN A 174 -0.23 -12.34 9.70
CA GLN A 174 1.13 -12.64 10.18
C GLN A 174 1.29 -14.07 10.71
N TRP A 175 0.32 -14.59 11.45
CA TRP A 175 0.36 -15.95 12.00
C TRP A 175 0.39 -17.03 10.90
N GLN A 176 -0.25 -16.76 9.76
CA GLN A 176 -0.26 -17.69 8.63
C GLN A 176 1.10 -17.71 7.94
N PHE A 177 1.74 -16.54 7.81
CA PHE A 177 3.12 -16.45 7.31
C PHE A 177 4.10 -17.18 8.24
N LEU A 178 4.00 -16.94 9.55
CA LEU A 178 4.83 -17.64 10.55
C LEU A 178 4.70 -19.16 10.46
N ASN A 179 3.47 -19.68 10.37
CA ASN A 179 3.25 -21.14 10.21
C ASN A 179 3.82 -21.68 8.89
N TYR A 180 3.85 -20.85 7.84
CA TYR A 180 4.44 -21.23 6.56
C TYR A 180 5.98 -21.20 6.59
N SER A 181 6.55 -20.18 7.24
CA SER A 181 7.99 -19.93 7.28
C SER A 181 8.72 -20.70 8.38
N SER A 182 8.03 -21.14 9.45
CA SER A 182 8.66 -21.86 10.58
C SER A 182 9.30 -23.19 10.18
N GLY A 183 8.86 -23.81 9.08
CA GLY A 183 9.53 -24.98 8.50
C GLY A 183 10.75 -24.66 7.65
N LEU A 184 11.04 -23.37 7.41
CA LEU A 184 12.02 -22.89 6.45
C LEU A 184 13.05 -21.93 7.04
N MET A 185 12.81 -21.35 8.21
CA MET A 185 13.64 -20.28 8.80
C MET A 185 14.22 -20.69 10.15
N ASP A 186 15.29 -20.02 10.57
CA ASP A 186 16.02 -20.32 11.82
C ASP A 186 15.23 -19.84 13.06
N ASP A 187 15.45 -20.50 14.20
CA ASP A 187 14.77 -20.25 15.49
C ASP A 187 15.02 -18.80 15.99
N GLU A 188 16.11 -18.17 15.56
CA GLU A 188 16.43 -16.77 15.91
C GLU A 188 15.39 -15.75 15.41
N MET A 189 14.60 -16.06 14.39
CA MET A 189 13.49 -15.18 13.96
C MET A 189 12.28 -15.20 14.91
N GLU A 190 12.13 -16.24 15.72
CA GLU A 190 10.96 -16.42 16.59
C GLU A 190 11.07 -15.59 17.88
N GLY A 191 12.28 -15.14 18.25
CA GLY A 191 12.59 -14.53 19.55
C GLY A 191 12.31 -13.02 19.68
N ASP A 192 12.38 -12.24 18.60
CA ASP A 192 12.48 -10.77 18.70
C ASP A 192 11.17 -9.99 18.45
N GLY A 193 10.02 -10.67 18.38
CA GLY A 193 8.74 -9.98 18.12
C GLY A 193 8.74 -9.26 16.78
N LEU A 194 9.36 -9.86 15.76
CA LEU A 194 9.46 -9.32 14.41
C LEU A 194 8.05 -9.10 13.83
N ASP A 195 7.75 -7.85 13.51
CA ASP A 195 6.51 -7.44 12.85
C ASP A 195 6.66 -7.63 11.33
N PHE A 196 6.17 -8.75 10.82
CA PHE A 196 6.19 -9.06 9.39
C PHE A 196 5.12 -8.31 8.59
N SER A 197 4.26 -7.52 9.25
CA SER A 197 3.16 -6.81 8.58
C SER A 197 3.68 -5.94 7.44
N GLN A 198 4.80 -5.25 7.65
CA GLN A 198 5.38 -4.38 6.62
C GLN A 198 6.01 -5.17 5.48
N ASP A 199 6.75 -6.25 5.78
CA ASP A 199 7.35 -7.08 4.74
C ASP A 199 6.28 -7.77 3.89
N LEU A 200 5.20 -8.24 4.50
CA LEU A 200 4.04 -8.80 3.80
C LEU A 200 3.31 -7.76 2.94
N LYS A 201 3.23 -6.49 3.39
CA LYS A 201 2.70 -5.39 2.57
C LYS A 201 3.55 -5.14 1.33
N VAL A 202 4.88 -5.09 1.51
CA VAL A 202 5.82 -4.90 0.39
C VAL A 202 5.76 -6.10 -0.58
N ALA A 203 5.67 -7.32 -0.04
CA ALA A 203 5.54 -8.53 -0.83
C ALA A 203 4.23 -8.54 -1.64
N ASP A 204 3.09 -8.20 -1.03
CA ASP A 204 1.80 -8.06 -1.72
C ASP A 204 1.88 -7.03 -2.85
N GLU A 205 2.44 -5.84 -2.59
CA GLU A 205 2.65 -4.83 -3.65
C GLU A 205 3.50 -5.37 -4.80
N ASN A 206 4.58 -6.09 -4.49
CA ASN A 206 5.45 -6.70 -5.48
C ASN A 206 4.73 -7.78 -6.30
N VAL A 207 3.92 -8.64 -5.68
CA VAL A 207 3.08 -9.62 -6.39
C VAL A 207 2.14 -8.92 -7.36
N ARG A 208 1.47 -7.87 -6.91
CA ARG A 208 0.56 -7.10 -7.77
C ARG A 208 1.29 -6.46 -8.96
N ARG A 209 2.50 -5.92 -8.73
CA ARG A 209 3.35 -5.38 -9.80
C ARG A 209 3.75 -6.45 -10.82
N ASP A 210 4.07 -7.65 -10.35
CA ASP A 210 4.41 -8.78 -11.22
C ASP A 210 3.21 -9.28 -12.03
N LEU A 211 2.00 -9.27 -11.44
CA LEU A 211 0.76 -9.57 -12.17
C LEU A 211 0.52 -8.57 -13.31
N LEU A 212 0.70 -7.28 -13.03
CA LEU A 212 0.59 -6.22 -14.03
C LEU A 212 1.65 -6.36 -15.13
N ALA A 213 2.89 -6.68 -14.77
CA ALA A 213 3.97 -6.93 -15.75
C ALA A 213 3.67 -8.13 -16.66
N ARG A 214 2.84 -9.07 -16.20
CA ARG A 214 2.34 -10.22 -16.97
C ARG A 214 1.07 -9.90 -17.77
N GLY A 215 0.59 -8.65 -17.76
CA GLY A 215 -0.60 -8.21 -18.47
C GLY A 215 -1.91 -8.59 -17.78
N THR A 216 -1.88 -8.96 -16.50
CA THR A 216 -3.08 -9.29 -15.72
C THR A 216 -3.33 -8.27 -14.64
N LYS A 217 -4.60 -7.97 -14.36
CA LYS A 217 -4.97 -7.01 -13.33
C LYS A 217 -5.35 -7.71 -12.03
N PRO A 218 -4.74 -7.34 -10.88
CA PRO A 218 -5.12 -7.89 -9.58
C PRO A 218 -6.62 -7.79 -9.29
N SER A 219 -7.24 -6.63 -9.50
CA SER A 219 -8.67 -6.37 -9.26
C SER A 219 -9.64 -7.24 -10.08
N ARG A 220 -9.17 -7.90 -11.14
CA ARG A 220 -9.98 -8.83 -11.95
C ARG A 220 -10.05 -10.23 -11.36
N TYR A 221 -9.19 -10.57 -10.39
CA TYR A 221 -9.28 -11.84 -9.67
C TYR A 221 -10.34 -11.74 -8.56
N ARG A 222 -11.38 -12.57 -8.60
CA ARG A 222 -12.37 -12.62 -7.51
C ARG A 222 -11.91 -13.47 -6.33
N ASP A 223 -11.00 -14.42 -6.56
CA ASP A 223 -10.44 -15.28 -5.52
C ASP A 223 -9.03 -14.84 -5.15
N VAL A 224 -8.94 -13.83 -4.29
CA VAL A 224 -7.67 -13.30 -3.81
C VAL A 224 -6.95 -14.30 -2.89
N ASN A 225 -7.67 -15.24 -2.28
CA ASN A 225 -7.06 -16.23 -1.39
C ASN A 225 -6.08 -17.16 -2.13
N ALA A 226 -6.29 -17.37 -3.43
CA ALA A 226 -5.34 -18.09 -4.28
C ALA A 226 -3.93 -17.45 -4.27
N PHE A 227 -3.83 -16.15 -3.96
CA PHE A 227 -2.57 -15.40 -3.95
C PHE A 227 -1.86 -15.34 -2.59
N GLN A 228 -2.41 -15.95 -1.54
CA GLN A 228 -1.74 -16.01 -0.24
C GLN A 228 -0.34 -16.64 -0.32
N ARG A 229 -0.22 -17.79 -1.00
CA ARG A 229 1.07 -18.48 -1.15
C ARG A 229 2.09 -17.67 -1.98
N PRO A 230 1.74 -17.11 -3.15
CA PRO A 230 2.63 -16.18 -3.87
C PRO A 230 3.15 -15.02 -3.02
N ILE A 231 2.30 -14.41 -2.19
CA ILE A 231 2.69 -13.30 -1.31
C ILE A 231 3.71 -13.76 -0.26
N MET A 232 3.46 -14.89 0.39
CA MET A 232 4.39 -15.46 1.36
C MET A 232 5.75 -15.84 0.72
N GLU A 233 5.72 -16.49 -0.44
CA GLU A 233 6.95 -16.82 -1.19
C GLU A 233 7.68 -15.57 -1.68
N ARG A 234 6.96 -14.50 -2.03
CA ARG A 234 7.59 -13.23 -2.40
C ARG A 234 8.30 -12.59 -1.21
N CYS A 235 7.69 -12.63 -0.02
CA CYS A 235 8.34 -12.16 1.21
C CYS A 235 9.66 -12.90 1.47
N LEU A 236 9.65 -14.24 1.36
CA LEU A 236 10.87 -15.06 1.50
C LEU A 236 11.91 -14.77 0.41
N LEU A 237 11.47 -14.54 -0.83
CA LEU A 237 12.36 -14.14 -1.91
C LEU A 237 12.99 -12.76 -1.64
N ASP A 238 12.23 -11.80 -1.14
CA ASP A 238 12.75 -10.47 -0.82
C ASP A 238 13.80 -10.54 0.31
N TYR A 239 13.64 -11.45 1.29
CA TYR A 239 14.69 -11.74 2.28
C TYR A 239 15.93 -12.38 1.67
N ALA A 240 15.76 -13.37 0.79
CA ALA A 240 16.87 -14.00 0.08
C ALA A 240 17.66 -12.99 -0.78
N VAL A 241 16.97 -12.05 -1.44
CA VAL A 241 17.59 -10.96 -2.22
C VAL A 241 18.40 -10.02 -1.32
N LYS A 242 17.90 -9.72 -0.13
CA LYS A 242 18.59 -8.88 0.87
C LYS A 242 19.73 -9.62 1.59
N GLY A 243 19.82 -10.95 1.47
CA GLY A 243 20.78 -11.78 2.20
C GLY A 243 20.51 -11.82 3.71
N VAL A 244 19.27 -11.63 4.13
CA VAL A 244 18.84 -11.67 5.54
C VAL A 244 17.97 -12.89 5.78
N PHE A 245 17.90 -13.35 7.03
CA PHE A 245 17.06 -14.49 7.44
C PHE A 245 17.32 -15.76 6.60
N LEU A 246 18.60 -15.99 6.30
CA LEU A 246 19.06 -17.18 5.59
C LEU A 246 18.99 -18.39 6.51
N PRO A 247 18.37 -19.52 6.09
CA PRO A 247 18.35 -20.72 6.91
C PRO A 247 19.78 -21.24 7.11
N ALA A 248 20.10 -21.80 8.28
CA ALA A 248 21.45 -22.27 8.62
C ALA A 248 22.10 -23.16 7.54
N VAL A 249 21.30 -24.05 6.92
CA VAL A 249 21.75 -24.98 5.85
C VAL A 249 22.23 -24.26 4.58
N TRP A 250 21.81 -23.01 4.37
CA TRP A 250 22.11 -22.22 3.17
C TRP A 250 23.03 -21.03 3.42
N GLN A 251 23.59 -20.88 4.63
CA GLN A 251 24.51 -19.78 4.94
C GLN A 251 25.80 -19.85 4.11
N ASP A 252 26.27 -21.06 3.79
CA ASP A 252 27.46 -21.29 2.95
C ASP A 252 27.19 -21.14 1.45
N ASP A 253 25.92 -21.14 1.02
CA ASP A 253 25.52 -20.93 -0.37
C ASP A 253 24.22 -20.11 -0.49
N PRO A 254 24.27 -18.79 -0.21
CA PRO A 254 23.11 -17.91 -0.30
C PRO A 254 22.53 -17.80 -1.72
N GLN A 255 23.36 -18.02 -2.74
CA GLN A 255 22.94 -17.91 -4.14
C GLN A 255 21.99 -19.03 -4.53
N SER A 256 22.30 -20.29 -4.14
CA SER A 256 21.37 -21.40 -4.38
C SER A 256 20.05 -21.23 -3.65
N TRP A 257 20.04 -20.62 -2.45
CA TRP A 257 18.81 -20.27 -1.76
C TRP A 257 17.98 -19.23 -2.51
N LEU A 258 18.61 -18.16 -3.01
CA LEU A 258 17.96 -17.16 -3.84
C LEU A 258 17.32 -17.79 -5.10
N ASP A 259 18.06 -18.66 -5.79
CA ASP A 259 17.56 -19.33 -7.00
C ASP A 259 16.42 -20.32 -6.70
N LEU A 260 16.47 -20.99 -5.55
CA LEU A 260 15.36 -21.81 -5.06
C LEU A 260 14.11 -20.97 -4.78
N ARG A 261 14.22 -19.89 -3.99
CA ARG A 261 13.09 -19.00 -3.66
C ARG A 261 12.49 -18.36 -4.91
N ARG A 262 13.34 -17.97 -5.87
CA ARG A 262 12.87 -17.44 -7.16
C ARG A 262 12.02 -18.47 -7.89
N ARG A 263 12.44 -19.74 -7.93
CA ARG A 263 11.69 -20.82 -8.57
C ARG A 263 10.36 -21.09 -7.88
N GLU A 264 10.36 -21.20 -6.55
CA GLU A 264 9.14 -21.45 -5.77
C GLU A 264 8.14 -20.31 -5.92
N TYR A 265 8.59 -19.06 -5.86
CA TYR A 265 7.74 -17.89 -6.10
C TYR A 265 7.10 -17.91 -7.50
N GLN A 266 7.91 -18.16 -8.54
CA GLN A 266 7.39 -18.19 -9.92
C GLN A 266 6.39 -19.34 -10.12
N SER A 267 6.65 -20.51 -9.53
CA SER A 267 5.71 -21.64 -9.56
C SER A 267 4.41 -21.29 -8.84
N ALA A 268 4.50 -20.77 -7.61
CA ALA A 268 3.34 -20.38 -6.82
C ALA A 268 2.49 -19.32 -7.52
N LEU A 269 3.12 -18.32 -8.14
CA LEU A 269 2.42 -17.27 -8.88
C LEU A 269 1.67 -17.83 -10.09
N VAL A 270 2.31 -18.69 -10.88
CA VAL A 270 1.67 -19.34 -12.03
C VAL A 270 0.52 -20.25 -11.59
N ASP A 271 0.72 -21.02 -10.51
CA ASP A 271 -0.32 -21.87 -9.93
C ASP A 271 -1.51 -21.04 -9.45
N ALA A 272 -1.28 -19.94 -8.74
CA ALA A 272 -2.33 -19.02 -8.30
C ALA A 272 -3.11 -18.44 -9.48
N MET A 273 -2.42 -17.95 -10.52
CA MET A 273 -3.05 -17.43 -11.74
C MET A 273 -3.88 -18.48 -12.48
N ASN A 274 -3.52 -19.76 -12.39
CA ASN A 274 -4.24 -20.86 -13.02
C ASN A 274 -5.37 -21.43 -12.16
N THR A 275 -5.29 -21.27 -10.83
CA THR A 275 -6.25 -21.84 -9.88
C THR A 275 -7.26 -20.82 -9.37
N ALA A 276 -6.99 -19.52 -9.45
CA ALA A 276 -7.96 -18.46 -9.23
C ALA A 276 -9.09 -18.60 -10.25
N ARG A 277 -10.17 -19.30 -9.86
CA ARG A 277 -11.26 -19.78 -10.73
C ARG A 277 -12.15 -18.65 -11.30
N SER A 278 -11.70 -17.41 -11.27
CA SER A 278 -12.56 -16.23 -11.33
C SER A 278 -11.82 -14.99 -11.83
N TYR A 279 -11.02 -15.13 -12.88
CA TYR A 279 -10.48 -13.97 -13.58
C TYR A 279 -11.54 -13.39 -14.53
N ASP A 280 -12.10 -12.24 -14.15
CA ASP A 280 -13.11 -11.49 -14.89
C ASP A 280 -12.41 -10.67 -15.99
N SER A 281 -12.29 -11.24 -17.18
CA SER A 281 -11.42 -10.71 -18.23
C SER A 281 -12.05 -9.55 -19.00
N ASN A 282 -13.39 -9.51 -19.05
CA ASN A 282 -14.19 -8.47 -19.68
C ASN A 282 -14.74 -7.43 -18.68
N GLU A 283 -14.48 -7.61 -17.37
CA GLU A 283 -14.92 -6.73 -16.30
C GLU A 283 -16.44 -6.52 -16.25
N ASP A 284 -17.22 -7.54 -16.62
CA ASP A 284 -18.67 -7.46 -16.67
C ASP A 284 -19.35 -7.75 -15.32
N GLY A 285 -18.58 -8.21 -14.32
CA GLY A 285 -19.13 -8.59 -13.02
C GLY A 285 -19.37 -10.09 -12.83
N VAL A 286 -19.29 -10.88 -13.90
CA VAL A 286 -19.75 -12.28 -13.94
C VAL A 286 -18.69 -13.15 -14.59
N THR A 287 -18.06 -14.04 -13.82
CA THR A 287 -17.13 -15.00 -14.42
C THR A 287 -17.90 -16.07 -15.21
N SER A 288 -17.81 -15.98 -16.54
CA SER A 288 -18.35 -16.96 -17.49
C SER A 288 -17.65 -18.32 -17.38
N GLU A 289 -18.28 -19.40 -17.85
CA GLU A 289 -17.65 -20.73 -17.83
C GLU A 289 -16.37 -20.79 -18.68
N SER A 290 -16.32 -20.03 -19.78
CA SER A 290 -15.11 -19.83 -20.59
C SER A 290 -13.99 -19.12 -19.82
N GLU A 291 -14.31 -18.19 -18.93
CA GLU A 291 -13.31 -17.52 -18.08
C GLU A 291 -12.85 -18.41 -16.93
N ARG A 292 -13.76 -19.16 -16.30
CA ARG A 292 -13.43 -20.12 -15.23
C ARG A 292 -12.48 -21.22 -15.69
N THR A 293 -12.54 -21.59 -16.96
CA THR A 293 -11.70 -22.62 -17.57
C THR A 293 -10.42 -22.08 -18.19
N ARG A 294 -10.27 -20.73 -18.27
CA ARG A 294 -9.11 -20.08 -18.86
C ARG A 294 -7.92 -20.13 -17.91
N LYS A 295 -6.81 -20.73 -18.38
CA LYS A 295 -5.52 -20.71 -17.67
C LYS A 295 -4.79 -19.41 -17.97
N VAL A 296 -4.76 -18.49 -17.01
CA VAL A 296 -4.16 -17.16 -17.16
C VAL A 296 -2.65 -17.19 -16.91
N GLY A 297 -2.12 -18.24 -16.26
CA GLY A 297 -0.71 -18.37 -15.88
C GLY A 297 0.24 -18.80 -17.01
N THR A 298 -0.27 -19.18 -18.18
CA THR A 298 0.59 -19.41 -19.36
C THR A 298 0.95 -18.09 -20.01
N LEU A 299 2.25 -17.83 -20.19
CA LEU A 299 2.79 -16.67 -20.92
C LEU A 299 1.94 -16.37 -22.15
N GLN A 300 1.18 -15.27 -22.11
CA GLN A 300 0.59 -14.73 -23.34
C GLN A 300 1.75 -14.17 -24.15
N VAL A 301 2.10 -14.85 -25.24
CA VAL A 301 2.92 -14.25 -26.30
C VAL A 301 2.03 -13.21 -26.96
N THR A 302 2.15 -11.96 -26.50
CA THR A 302 1.58 -10.80 -27.19
C THR A 302 2.17 -10.77 -28.60
N ARG A 303 1.30 -10.86 -29.61
CA ARG A 303 1.65 -10.62 -31.01
C ARG A 303 1.57 -9.13 -31.32
#